data_AF-A0A1Z4BUK6-F1
#
_entry.id   AF-A0A1Z4BUK6-F1
#
_cell.length_a   1.000
_cell.length_b   1.000
_cell.length_c   1.000
_cell.angle_alpha   90.00
_cell.angle_beta   90.00
_cell.angle_gamma   90.00
#
_symmetry.space_group_name_H-M   'P 1'
#
loop_
_entity.id
_entity.type
_entity.pdbx_description
1 polymer ?
#
loop_
_entity_poly.entity_id
_entity_poly.type
_entity_poly.pdbx_seq_one_letter_code
_entity_poly.pdbx_strand_id
1 'polypeptide(L)'
;MSVIYLLDTHILSEPTRAHPHSHVMQSLQQHRHRIASATIVWHELLFGCQRLPVSRKREQLENYLQYLLLSGLTLLPYTQAAAEWHASERARLTKMGHPPALMWLH
;
A
#
# COMPACT_ATOMS: atom_id res chain seq x y z
N MET A 1 8.23 -19.27 1.00
CA MET A 1 7.47 -18.76 2.17
C MET A 1 6.10 -18.32 1.69
N SER A 2 5.03 -18.54 2.46
CA SER A 2 3.66 -18.17 2.08
C SER A 2 3.33 -16.76 2.61
N VAL A 3 2.92 -15.87 1.71
CA VAL A 3 2.33 -14.56 2.03
C VAL A 3 0.93 -14.77 2.56
N ILE A 4 0.56 -14.06 3.63
CA ILE A 4 -0.74 -14.20 4.30
C ILE A 4 -1.50 -12.88 4.37
N TYR A 5 -0.79 -11.77 4.43
CA TYR A 5 -1.40 -10.45 4.53
C TYR A 5 -0.97 -9.58 3.35
N LEU A 6 -1.97 -9.03 2.63
CA LEU A 6 -1.76 -8.00 1.62
C LEU A 6 -2.01 -6.64 2.27
N LEU A 7 -0.96 -5.82 2.38
CA LEU A 7 -1.02 -4.53 3.05
C LEU A 7 -1.44 -3.42 2.06
N ASP A 8 -2.44 -2.65 2.49
CA ASP A 8 -2.92 -1.43 1.84
C ASP A 8 -2.10 -0.19 2.22
N THR A 9 -2.24 0.89 1.46
CA THR A 9 -1.52 2.16 1.60
C THR A 9 -1.65 2.74 3.01
N HIS A 10 -2.83 2.67 3.64
CA HIS A 10 -3.02 3.17 5.01
C HIS A 10 -2.16 2.42 6.04
N ILE A 11 -2.13 1.09 5.96
CA ILE A 11 -1.35 0.28 6.89
C ILE A 11 0.15 0.45 6.63
N LEU A 12 0.53 0.51 5.34
CA LEU A 12 1.93 0.64 4.95
C LEU A 12 2.50 2.04 5.24
N SER A 13 1.65 3.09 5.25
CA SER A 13 2.04 4.45 5.62
C SER A 13 1.94 4.75 7.11
N GLU A 14 1.33 3.87 7.93
CA GLU A 14 1.14 4.08 9.36
C GLU A 14 2.45 4.43 10.13
N PRO A 15 3.60 3.78 9.89
CA PRO A 15 4.87 4.11 10.56
C PRO A 15 5.38 5.53 10.29
N THR A 16 4.88 6.19 9.25
CA THR A 16 5.28 7.55 8.86
C THR A 16 4.40 8.64 9.48
N ARG A 17 3.33 8.25 10.20
CA ARG A 17 2.43 9.18 10.86
C ARG A 17 3.09 9.74 12.13
N ALA A 18 2.73 10.98 12.48
CA ALA A 18 3.21 11.62 13.70
C ALA A 18 2.82 10.83 14.97
N HIS A 19 1.66 10.19 14.95
CA HIS A 19 1.15 9.36 16.04
C HIS A 19 0.70 8.00 15.45
N PRO A 20 1.63 7.05 15.29
CA PRO A 20 1.31 5.74 14.71
C PRO A 20 0.49 4.91 15.69
N HIS A 21 -0.47 4.15 15.17
CA HIS A 21 -1.31 3.28 15.99
C HIS A 21 -0.51 2.07 16.51
N SER A 22 -0.39 1.95 17.83
CA SER A 22 0.46 0.94 18.51
C SER A 22 0.16 -0.50 18.07
N HIS A 23 -1.12 -0.87 17.96
CA HIS A 23 -1.51 -2.21 17.51
C HIS A 23 -1.09 -2.52 16.07
N VAL A 24 -1.09 -1.53 15.18
CA VAL A 24 -0.67 -1.71 13.79
C VAL A 24 0.84 -1.93 13.76
N MET A 25 1.59 -1.13 14.50
CA MET A 25 3.04 -1.28 14.63
C MET A 25 3.44 -2.66 15.18
N GLN A 26 2.74 -3.13 16.22
CA GLN A 26 2.96 -4.47 16.78
C GLN A 26 2.68 -5.58 15.76
N SER A 27 1.57 -5.47 15.03
CA SER A 27 1.18 -6.47 14.02
C SER A 27 2.17 -6.52 12.85
N LEU A 28 2.65 -5.36 12.39
CA LEU A 28 3.68 -5.27 11.35
C LEU A 28 4.97 -5.96 11.80
N GLN A 29 5.38 -5.76 13.04
CA GLN A 29 6.57 -6.42 13.58
C GLN A 29 6.39 -7.94 13.70
N GLN A 30 5.24 -8.40 14.23
CA GLN A 30 4.94 -9.81 14.41
C GLN A 30 4.84 -10.58 13.08
N HIS A 31 4.32 -9.94 12.02
CA HIS A 31 4.05 -10.60 10.74
C HIS A 31 4.99 -10.18 9.60
N ARG A 32 6.11 -9.51 9.90
CA ARG A 32 7.04 -8.93 8.91
C ARG A 32 7.49 -9.84 7.76
N HIS A 33 7.50 -11.15 7.95
CA HIS A 33 7.93 -12.15 6.96
C HIS A 33 6.76 -12.85 6.23
N ARG A 34 5.53 -12.42 6.51
CA ARG A 34 4.28 -12.98 5.95
C ARG A 34 3.42 -11.90 5.29
N ILE A 35 3.98 -10.71 5.12
CA ILE A 35 3.31 -9.55 4.50
C ILE A 35 3.82 -9.36 3.07
N ALA A 36 2.93 -8.90 2.21
CA ALA A 36 3.23 -8.36 0.89
C ALA A 36 2.41 -7.09 0.67
N SER A 37 2.74 -6.33 -0.37
CA SER A 37 1.89 -5.22 -0.83
C SER A 37 1.73 -5.28 -2.35
N ALA A 38 0.78 -4.53 -2.90
CA ALA A 38 0.57 -4.46 -4.34
C ALA A 38 1.46 -3.38 -4.96
N THR A 39 1.88 -3.57 -6.22
CA THR A 39 2.62 -2.53 -6.95
C THR A 39 1.81 -1.23 -7.10
N ILE A 40 0.47 -1.30 -7.06
CA ILE A 40 -0.40 -0.11 -7.06
C ILE A 40 -0.24 0.69 -5.76
N VAL A 41 -0.22 0.02 -4.60
CA VAL A 41 0.03 0.66 -3.29
C VAL A 41 1.41 1.32 -3.28
N TRP A 42 2.41 0.65 -3.85
CA TRP A 42 3.74 1.21 -4.01
C TRP A 42 3.74 2.50 -4.86
N HIS A 43 3.01 2.49 -5.98
CA HIS A 43 2.81 3.67 -6.81
C HIS A 43 2.15 4.82 -6.04
N GLU A 44 1.09 4.56 -5.27
CA GLU A 44 0.41 5.59 -4.46
C GLU A 44 1.34 6.24 -3.44
N LEU A 45 2.16 5.44 -2.76
CA LEU A 45 3.15 5.94 -1.81
C LEU A 45 4.22 6.82 -2.49
N LEU A 46 4.75 6.38 -3.63
CA LEU A 46 5.72 7.16 -4.40
C LEU A 46 5.12 8.47 -4.90
N PHE A 47 3.91 8.43 -5.46
CA PHE A 47 3.19 9.61 -5.93
C PHE A 47 2.95 10.60 -4.78
N GLY A 48 2.47 10.11 -3.63
CA GLY A 48 2.29 10.92 -2.43
C GLY A 48 3.59 11.59 -1.97
N CYS A 49 4.70 10.85 -2.01
CA CYS A 49 6.03 11.36 -1.65
C CYS A 49 6.54 12.42 -2.62
N GLN A 50 6.46 12.17 -3.93
CA GLN A 50 6.98 13.07 -4.97
C GLN A 50 6.20 14.38 -5.06
N ARG A 51 4.92 14.39 -4.66
CA ARG A 51 4.11 15.61 -4.59
C ARG A 51 4.48 16.55 -3.45
N LEU A 52 5.22 16.08 -2.45
CA LEU A 52 5.63 16.94 -1.34
C LEU A 52 6.74 17.90 -1.77
N PRO A 53 6.69 19.17 -1.35
CA PRO A 53 7.83 20.07 -1.50
C PRO A 53 9.02 19.53 -0.70
N VAL A 54 10.22 19.92 -1.11
CA VAL A 54 11.46 19.58 -0.40
C VAL A 54 11.34 20.03 1.05
N SER A 55 11.37 19.07 1.97
CA SER A 55 11.11 19.28 3.38
C SER A 55 11.64 18.09 4.18
N ARG A 56 11.88 18.27 5.48
CA ARG A 56 12.27 17.17 6.39
C ARG A 56 11.26 16.01 6.35
N LYS A 57 9.97 16.33 6.21
CA LYS A 57 8.90 15.33 6.10
C LYS A 57 9.05 14.47 4.84
N ARG A 58 9.38 15.10 3.71
CA ARG A 58 9.62 14.39 2.45
C ARG A 58 10.84 13.47 2.58
N GLU A 59 11.94 13.97 3.12
CA GLU A 59 13.16 13.18 3.33
C GLU A 59 12.91 11.95 4.22
N GLN A 60 12.14 12.11 5.31
CA GLN A 60 11.72 11.00 6.16
C GLN A 60 10.92 9.94 5.38
N LEU A 61 10.02 10.36 4.51
CA LEU A 61 9.22 9.46 3.68
C LEU A 61 10.08 8.75 2.63
N GLU A 62 11.00 9.46 1.99
CA GLU A 62 11.96 8.87 1.03
C GLU A 62 12.82 7.80 1.71
N ASN A 63 13.37 8.09 2.89
CA ASN A 63 14.14 7.14 3.69
C ASN A 63 13.31 5.92 4.09
N TYR A 64 12.04 6.12 4.44
CA TYR A 64 11.14 5.02 4.78
C TYR A 64 10.83 4.12 3.59
N LEU A 65 10.58 4.68 2.41
CA LEU A 65 10.37 3.90 1.18
C LEU A 65 11.63 3.10 0.84
N GLN A 66 12.81 3.70 0.94
CA GLN A 66 14.07 2.99 0.73
C GLN A 66 14.22 1.84 1.75
N TYR A 67 13.89 2.07 3.01
CA TYR A 67 13.87 1.02 4.03
C TYR A 67 12.94 -0.14 3.67
N LEU A 68 11.73 0.13 3.17
CA LEU A 68 10.78 -0.92 2.77
C LEU A 68 11.34 -1.80 1.65
N LEU A 69 11.99 -1.21 0.64
CA LEU A 69 12.64 -1.98 -0.44
C LEU A 69 13.75 -2.88 0.11
N LEU A 70 14.59 -2.34 1.00
CA LEU A 70 15.70 -3.08 1.62
C LEU A 70 15.22 -4.14 2.63
N SER A 71 14.02 -3.99 3.19
CA SER A 71 13.45 -4.92 4.17
C SER A 71 13.03 -6.27 3.58
N GLY A 72 13.03 -6.40 2.24
CA GLY A 72 12.57 -7.60 1.55
C GLY A 72 11.04 -7.67 1.40
N LEU A 73 10.35 -6.53 1.47
CA LEU A 73 8.90 -6.45 1.22
C LEU A 73 8.59 -7.00 -0.17
N THR A 74 7.72 -8.02 -0.24
CA THR A 74 7.26 -8.55 -1.52
C THR A 74 6.23 -7.61 -2.14
N LEU A 75 6.48 -7.17 -3.37
CA LEU A 75 5.53 -6.38 -4.17
C LEU A 75 4.88 -7.29 -5.21
N LEU A 76 3.57 -7.50 -5.10
CA LEU A 76 2.79 -8.29 -6.03
C LEU A 76 2.37 -7.44 -7.25
N PRO A 77 2.67 -7.89 -8.48
CA PRO A 77 2.33 -7.14 -9.68
C PRO A 77 0.82 -7.12 -9.91
N TYR A 78 0.34 -6.03 -10.50
CA TYR A 78 -1.03 -5.98 -11.03
C TYR A 78 -1.11 -6.75 -12.35
N THR A 79 -1.43 -8.03 -12.26
CA THR A 79 -1.52 -8.94 -13.41
C THR A 79 -2.86 -8.82 -14.15
N GLN A 80 -2.95 -9.42 -15.34
CA GLN A 80 -4.22 -9.53 -16.06
C GLN A 80 -5.32 -10.18 -15.21
N ALA A 81 -5.02 -11.27 -14.50
CA ALA A 81 -5.98 -11.94 -13.62
C ALA A 81 -6.47 -11.00 -12.49
N ALA A 82 -5.57 -10.19 -11.92
CA ALA A 82 -5.96 -9.17 -10.94
C ALA A 82 -6.87 -8.10 -11.55
N ALA A 83 -6.59 -7.70 -12.80
CA ALA A 83 -7.40 -6.72 -13.52
C ALA A 83 -8.81 -7.23 -13.85
N GLU A 84 -8.93 -8.47 -14.33
CA GLU A 84 -10.21 -9.11 -14.63
C GLU A 84 -11.07 -9.28 -13.37
N TRP A 85 -10.45 -9.75 -12.27
CA TRP A 85 -11.14 -9.86 -10.99
C TRP A 85 -11.62 -8.49 -10.48
N HIS A 86 -10.74 -7.49 -10.51
CA HIS A 86 -11.05 -6.13 -10.05
C HIS A 86 -12.19 -5.50 -10.88
N ALA A 87 -12.19 -5.71 -12.20
CA ALA A 87 -13.28 -5.24 -13.06
C ALA A 87 -14.63 -5.87 -12.70
N SER A 88 -14.65 -7.19 -12.47
CA SER A 88 -15.85 -7.92 -12.07
C SER A 88 -16.39 -7.46 -10.71
N GLU A 89 -15.51 -7.33 -9.72
CA GLU A 89 -15.91 -6.90 -8.38
C GLU A 89 -16.40 -5.45 -8.37
N ARG A 90 -15.74 -4.56 -9.11
CA ARG A 90 -16.21 -3.17 -9.29
C ARG A 90 -17.60 -3.13 -9.93
N ALA A 91 -17.85 -3.91 -10.98
CA ALA A 91 -19.17 -3.97 -11.61
C ALA A 91 -20.25 -4.47 -10.65
N ARG A 92 -19.93 -5.47 -9.82
CA ARG A 92 -20.83 -6.00 -8.78
C ARG A 92 -21.18 -4.93 -7.75
N LEU A 93 -20.19 -4.24 -7.21
CA LEU A 93 -20.37 -3.20 -6.18
C LEU A 93 -21.13 -1.97 -6.73
N THR A 94 -20.86 -1.55 -7.96
CA THR A 94 -21.60 -0.48 -8.62
C THR A 94 -23.08 -0.83 -8.78
N LYS A 95 -23.42 -2.07 -9.18
CA LYS A 95 -24.82 -2.53 -9.26
C LYS A 95 -25.53 -2.49 -7.91
N MET A 96 -24.80 -2.63 -6.81
CA MET A 96 -25.33 -2.56 -5.45
C MET A 96 -25.41 -1.13 -4.88
N GLY A 97 -25.04 -0.11 -5.66
CA GLY A 97 -25.05 1.29 -5.19
C GLY A 97 -23.86 1.66 -4.29
N HIS A 98 -22.82 0.82 -4.25
CA HIS A 98 -21.58 1.08 -3.50
C HIS A 98 -20.38 1.22 -4.45
N PRO A 99 -20.36 2.22 -5.35
CA PRO A 99 -19.22 2.40 -6.24
C PRO A 99 -17.95 2.61 -5.40
N PRO A 100 -16.91 1.77 -5.57
CA PRO A 100 -15.64 1.99 -4.87
C PRO A 100 -15.04 3.33 -5.29
N ALA A 101 -14.31 3.98 -4.39
CA ALA A 101 -13.58 5.21 -4.69
C ALA A 101 -12.66 4.97 -5.89
N LEU A 102 -12.67 5.89 -6.86
CA LEU A 102 -11.90 5.78 -8.10
C LEU A 102 -10.41 5.55 -7.79
N MET A 103 -9.89 4.38 -8.16
CA MET A 103 -8.46 4.15 -8.30
C MET A 103 -8.02 4.83 -9.61
N TRP A 104 -7.20 5.87 -9.50
CA TRP A 104 -6.69 6.65 -10.63
C TRP A 104 -5.68 5.81 -11.41
N LEU A 105 -6.14 5.10 -12.44
CA LEU A 105 -5.30 4.62 -13.53
C LEU A 105 -5.54 5.57 -14.72
N HIS A 106 -4.74 6.65 -14.76
CA HIS A 106 -4.54 7.46 -15.96
C HIS A 106 -3.35 6.91 -16.75
#